data_AF-A0A8S0WWG0-F1
#
_entry.id   AF-A0A8S0WWG0-F1
#
_cell.length_a   1.000
_cell.length_b   1.000
_cell.length_c   1.000
_cell.angle_alpha   90.00
_cell.angle_beta   90.00
_cell.angle_gamma   90.00
#
_symmetry.space_group_name_H-M   'P 1'
#
loop_
_entity.id
_entity.type
_entity.pdbx_description
1 polymer ?
#
loop_
_entity_poly.entity_id
_entity_poly.type
_entity_poly.pdbx_seq_one_letter_code
_entity_poly.pdbx_strand_id
1 'polypeptide(L)'
;MGANFAPQNHLVWKICITLLHLLAISSTAVRLWDRWRKARLWWDDHVVTIALIVDLAYFILLWVKYRNEKITWFLPQDQVFILSTWFLSFLYFTVVWISRTSLALSLARIFLPGERYRAWTIRFAILLAFLYTGIVLVTTFTCPGSPWWQLDYSKCITTSLGTHDLGTVISVVCDVVVDVALVAAPLLMLWHIDFPRRERILILILFSASILTLLVTILYCTLWYLGFRFGEDSKLIFAMLGHMQAAISLLACNLLVVVMLIYKRFRPNTDEDSSDETNDPPANTRKVTTRTHFTTTEAPSYTVITAPSAVNSSVLGSNPPLISDNSNTSRGQPSSFLTPAPSNYTVSDSRVSNPSHPNPS
;
A
#
# COMPACT_ATOMS: atom_id res chain seq x y z
N MET A 1 -41.38 12.61 3.44
CA MET A 1 -40.72 13.93 3.51
C MET A 1 -39.27 13.73 3.12
N GLY A 2 -38.80 14.35 2.05
CA GLY A 2 -37.36 14.43 1.78
C GLY A 2 -36.76 15.53 2.67
N ALA A 3 -35.63 15.24 3.32
CA ALA A 3 -34.86 16.28 3.98
C ALA A 3 -33.94 16.90 2.92
N ASN A 4 -34.30 18.08 2.42
CA ASN A 4 -33.42 18.84 1.54
C ASN A 4 -32.22 19.31 2.38
N PHE A 5 -31.00 19.01 1.94
CA PHE A 5 -29.81 19.59 2.56
C PHE A 5 -29.79 21.11 2.37
N ALA A 6 -29.15 21.82 3.28
CA ALA A 6 -28.88 23.25 3.09
C ALA A 6 -28.03 23.47 1.82
N PRO A 7 -28.23 24.57 1.08
CA PRO A 7 -27.54 24.82 -0.19
C PRO A 7 -26.02 24.76 -0.01
N GLN A 8 -25.37 23.89 -0.76
CA GLN A 8 -23.97 23.55 -0.51
C GLN A 8 -23.03 24.63 -1.03
N ASN A 9 -22.18 25.15 -0.15
CA ASN A 9 -21.16 26.11 -0.57
C ASN A 9 -19.99 25.38 -1.24
N HIS A 10 -20.09 25.20 -2.57
CA HIS A 10 -19.09 24.52 -3.41
C HIS A 10 -17.67 25.10 -3.26
N LEU A 11 -17.54 26.40 -2.95
CA LEU A 11 -16.24 27.05 -2.72
C LEU A 11 -15.58 26.56 -1.44
N VAL A 12 -16.36 26.39 -0.35
CA VAL A 12 -15.85 25.86 0.93
C VAL A 12 -15.38 24.42 0.76
N TRP A 13 -16.14 23.57 0.08
CA TRP A 13 -15.72 22.19 -0.24
C TRP A 13 -14.38 22.15 -0.98
N LYS A 14 -14.23 22.95 -2.04
CA LYS A 14 -12.98 23.07 -2.80
C LYS A 14 -11.82 23.53 -1.91
N ILE A 15 -11.99 24.59 -1.12
CA ILE A 15 -10.94 25.11 -0.24
C ILE A 15 -10.50 24.04 0.77
N CYS A 16 -11.43 23.41 1.51
CA CYS A 16 -11.10 22.39 2.50
C CYS A 16 -10.33 21.20 1.89
N ILE A 17 -10.77 20.69 0.74
CA ILE A 17 -10.15 19.53 0.08
C ILE A 17 -8.79 19.90 -0.54
N THR A 18 -8.63 21.10 -1.08
CA THR A 18 -7.33 21.55 -1.61
C THR A 18 -6.28 21.69 -0.52
N LEU A 19 -6.62 22.28 0.62
CA LEU A 19 -5.72 22.35 1.77
C LEU A 19 -5.35 20.95 2.28
N LEU A 20 -6.31 20.02 2.29
CA LEU A 20 -6.11 18.64 2.74
C LEU A 20 -5.20 17.83 1.81
N HIS A 21 -5.39 17.88 0.49
CA HIS A 21 -4.45 17.28 -0.47
C HIS A 21 -3.06 17.94 -0.39
N LEU A 22 -2.96 19.27 -0.28
CA LEU A 22 -1.66 19.96 -0.14
C LEU A 22 -0.90 19.55 1.14
N LEU A 23 -1.61 19.32 2.24
CA LEU A 23 -1.04 18.76 3.48
C LEU A 23 -0.59 17.30 3.30
N ALA A 24 -1.37 16.45 2.61
CA ALA A 24 -0.99 15.06 2.32
C ALA A 24 0.23 14.97 1.37
N ILE A 25 0.24 15.76 0.30
CA ILE A 25 1.32 15.86 -0.69
C ILE A 25 2.62 16.34 -0.02
N SER A 26 2.58 17.45 0.73
CA SER A 26 3.77 17.98 1.41
C SER A 26 4.28 17.05 2.53
N SER A 27 3.39 16.42 3.28
CA SER A 27 3.73 15.37 4.27
C SER A 27 4.46 14.19 3.61
N THR A 28 4.00 13.73 2.44
CA THR A 28 4.65 12.67 1.67
C THR A 28 6.03 13.12 1.14
N ALA A 29 6.12 14.34 0.60
CA ALA A 29 7.38 14.90 0.09
C ALA A 29 8.45 15.00 1.19
N VAL A 30 8.07 15.45 2.40
CA VAL A 30 8.97 15.52 3.57
C VAL A 30 9.47 14.12 3.98
N ARG A 31 8.60 13.10 3.98
CA ARG A 31 8.99 11.70 4.23
C ARG A 31 10.01 11.20 3.22
N LEU A 32 9.73 11.38 1.93
CA LEU A 32 10.59 10.88 0.85
C LEU A 32 11.96 11.59 0.86
N TRP A 33 11.96 12.92 1.06
CA TRP A 33 13.19 13.71 1.20
C TRP A 33 14.07 13.26 2.38
N ASP A 34 13.48 13.03 3.55
CA ASP A 34 14.21 12.58 4.74
C ASP A 34 14.83 11.18 4.56
N ARG A 35 14.05 10.24 3.99
CA ARG A 35 14.51 8.86 3.77
C ARG A 35 15.51 8.73 2.62
N TRP A 36 15.40 9.57 1.58
CA TRP A 36 16.41 9.71 0.52
C TRP A 36 17.71 10.27 1.10
N ARG A 37 17.69 11.39 1.83
CA ARG A 37 18.91 11.96 2.44
C ARG A 37 19.60 11.02 3.44
N LYS A 38 18.87 10.07 4.04
CA LYS A 38 19.44 9.04 4.93
C LYS A 38 19.89 7.77 4.20
N ALA A 39 19.66 7.66 2.90
CA ALA A 39 19.87 6.44 2.09
C ALA A 39 19.18 5.19 2.67
N ARG A 40 18.00 5.34 3.29
CA ARG A 40 17.23 4.23 3.91
C ARG A 40 15.89 3.99 3.22
N LEU A 41 15.89 4.04 1.89
CA LEU A 41 14.75 3.66 1.06
C LEU A 41 14.35 2.20 1.31
N TRP A 42 13.06 1.91 1.21
CA TRP A 42 12.47 0.60 1.41
C TRP A 42 11.26 0.39 0.49
N TRP A 43 10.71 -0.83 0.41
CA TRP A 43 9.51 -1.11 -0.38
C TRP A 43 8.34 -0.17 -0.05
N ASP A 44 8.19 0.16 1.23
CA ASP A 44 7.26 1.19 1.75
C ASP A 44 7.38 2.56 1.05
N ASP A 45 8.60 2.97 0.68
CA ASP A 45 8.85 4.27 0.04
C ASP A 45 8.46 4.27 -1.45
N HIS A 46 8.65 3.15 -2.13
CA HIS A 46 8.15 3.00 -3.50
C HIS A 46 6.62 2.94 -3.52
N VAL A 47 6.00 2.23 -2.57
CA VAL A 47 4.55 2.15 -2.38
C VAL A 47 3.94 3.54 -2.14
N VAL A 48 4.46 4.33 -1.19
CA VAL A 48 3.92 5.68 -0.95
C VAL A 48 4.21 6.66 -2.10
N THR A 49 5.30 6.48 -2.85
CA THR A 49 5.57 7.28 -4.07
C THR A 49 4.51 7.03 -5.15
N ILE A 50 4.04 5.79 -5.32
CA ILE A 50 2.94 5.48 -6.24
C ILE A 50 1.64 6.15 -5.77
N ALA A 51 1.32 6.06 -4.47
CA ALA A 51 0.15 6.74 -3.91
C ALA A 51 0.18 8.26 -4.15
N LEU A 52 1.34 8.91 -4.01
CA LEU A 52 1.53 10.34 -4.26
C LEU A 52 1.26 10.73 -5.72
N ILE A 53 1.76 9.96 -6.68
CA ILE A 53 1.56 10.21 -8.12
C ILE A 53 0.07 10.07 -8.49
N VAL A 54 -0.61 9.07 -7.92
CA VAL A 54 -2.04 8.83 -8.13
C VAL A 54 -2.89 9.92 -7.46
N ASP A 55 -2.54 10.35 -6.24
CA ASP A 55 -3.25 11.42 -5.54
C ASP A 55 -3.12 12.77 -6.26
N LEU A 56 -1.93 13.08 -6.79
CA LEU A 56 -1.73 14.24 -7.66
C LEU A 56 -2.65 14.20 -8.91
N ALA A 57 -2.76 13.05 -9.56
CA ALA A 57 -3.68 12.88 -10.70
C ALA A 57 -5.15 13.05 -10.27
N TYR A 58 -5.56 12.44 -9.16
CA TYR A 58 -6.92 12.53 -8.62
C TYR A 58 -7.29 13.97 -8.24
N PHE A 59 -6.38 14.69 -7.57
CA PHE A 59 -6.52 16.10 -7.19
C PHE A 59 -6.60 17.05 -8.41
N ILE A 60 -5.79 16.82 -9.45
CA ILE A 60 -5.89 17.59 -10.70
C ILE A 60 -7.26 17.36 -11.36
N LEU A 61 -7.76 16.12 -11.36
CA LEU A 61 -9.04 15.78 -12.01
C LEU A 61 -10.27 16.28 -11.23
N LEU A 62 -10.18 16.47 -9.91
CA LEU A 62 -11.16 17.24 -9.13
C LEU A 62 -11.33 18.64 -9.73
N TRP A 63 -10.22 19.37 -9.92
CA TRP A 63 -10.25 20.73 -10.46
C TRP A 63 -10.73 20.80 -11.92
N VAL A 64 -10.39 19.80 -12.74
CA VAL A 64 -10.88 19.72 -14.13
C VAL A 64 -12.38 19.41 -14.17
N LYS A 65 -12.86 18.42 -13.42
CA LYS A 65 -14.27 17.98 -13.44
C LYS A 65 -15.22 19.02 -12.82
N TYR A 66 -14.81 19.67 -11.72
CA TYR A 66 -15.60 20.69 -11.04
C TYR A 66 -15.18 22.13 -11.39
N ARG A 67 -14.57 22.36 -12.57
CA ARG A 67 -14.13 23.68 -13.02
C ARG A 67 -15.28 24.67 -13.13
N ASN A 68 -16.40 24.23 -13.71
CA ASN A 68 -17.62 25.02 -13.89
C ASN A 68 -18.62 24.70 -12.78
N GLU A 69 -19.44 25.69 -12.39
CA GLU A 69 -20.35 25.57 -11.23
C GLU A 69 -21.56 24.65 -11.46
N LYS A 70 -21.81 24.24 -12.71
CA LYS A 70 -22.94 23.37 -13.08
C LYS A 70 -22.57 21.90 -12.89
N ILE A 71 -22.92 21.35 -11.74
CA ILE A 71 -22.88 19.90 -11.47
C ILE A 71 -24.18 19.29 -11.99
N THR A 72 -24.16 18.73 -13.20
CA THR A 72 -25.23 17.86 -13.69
C THR A 72 -24.75 16.42 -13.80
N TRP A 73 -25.64 15.48 -13.49
CA TRP A 73 -25.40 14.03 -13.65
C TRP A 73 -25.21 13.60 -15.11
N PHE A 74 -25.48 14.51 -16.05
CA PHE A 74 -25.28 14.37 -17.48
C PHE A 74 -24.43 15.56 -17.97
N LEU A 75 -23.15 15.59 -17.61
CA LEU A 75 -22.20 16.41 -18.37
C LEU A 75 -22.01 15.71 -19.72
N PRO A 76 -22.05 16.40 -20.87
CA PRO A 76 -21.69 15.81 -22.18
C PRO A 76 -20.19 15.47 -22.30
N GLN A 77 -19.49 15.37 -21.17
CA GLN A 77 -18.06 15.20 -20.99
C GLN A 77 -17.69 13.78 -20.48
N ASP A 78 -18.70 12.96 -20.12
CA ASP A 78 -18.51 11.54 -19.76
C ASP A 78 -17.99 10.66 -20.92
N GLN A 79 -18.00 11.21 -22.15
CA GLN A 79 -17.28 10.68 -23.32
C GLN A 79 -15.77 10.50 -23.07
N VAL A 80 -15.17 11.28 -22.17
CA VAL A 80 -13.71 11.27 -21.92
C VAL A 80 -13.34 10.28 -20.81
N PHE A 81 -12.62 9.21 -21.16
CA PHE A 81 -12.14 8.17 -20.23
C PHE A 81 -11.59 8.72 -18.90
N ILE A 82 -10.72 9.73 -18.98
CA ILE A 82 -10.02 10.34 -17.83
C ILE A 82 -10.98 11.05 -16.85
N LEU A 83 -12.19 11.43 -17.28
CA LEU A 83 -13.20 12.07 -16.44
C LEU A 83 -14.36 11.13 -16.09
N SER A 84 -14.32 9.89 -16.57
CA SER A 84 -15.32 8.86 -16.29
C SER A 84 -15.38 8.52 -14.79
N THR A 85 -16.56 8.10 -14.33
CA THR A 85 -16.75 7.68 -12.93
C THR A 85 -15.92 6.43 -12.60
N TRP A 86 -15.71 5.51 -13.55
CA TRP A 86 -14.82 4.36 -13.34
C TRP A 86 -13.38 4.80 -13.06
N PHE A 87 -12.82 5.70 -13.87
CA PHE A 87 -11.42 6.12 -13.70
C PHE A 87 -11.20 6.91 -12.41
N LEU A 88 -12.17 7.75 -12.01
CA LEU A 88 -12.12 8.47 -10.74
C LEU A 88 -12.24 7.52 -9.53
N SER A 89 -13.13 6.52 -9.59
CA SER A 89 -13.21 5.46 -8.56
C SER A 89 -11.94 4.62 -8.49
N PHE A 90 -11.34 4.30 -9.64
CA PHE A 90 -10.04 3.61 -9.72
C PHE A 90 -8.94 4.41 -9.01
N LEU A 91 -8.77 5.70 -9.33
CA LEU A 91 -7.79 6.57 -8.66
C LEU A 91 -8.05 6.66 -7.15
N TYR A 92 -9.30 6.87 -6.74
CA TYR A 92 -9.71 6.87 -5.33
C TYR A 92 -9.29 5.59 -4.59
N PHE A 93 -9.70 4.42 -5.10
CA PHE A 93 -9.35 3.14 -4.48
C PHE A 93 -7.84 2.93 -4.46
N THR A 94 -7.14 3.31 -5.53
CA THR A 94 -5.68 3.22 -5.63
C THR A 94 -4.99 4.03 -4.53
N VAL A 95 -5.37 5.30 -4.29
CA VAL A 95 -4.78 6.12 -3.21
C VAL A 95 -5.06 5.51 -1.83
N VAL A 96 -6.31 5.15 -1.55
CA VAL A 96 -6.71 4.60 -0.24
C VAL A 96 -6.00 3.28 0.06
N TRP A 97 -6.04 2.32 -0.88
CA TRP A 97 -5.50 0.98 -0.66
C TRP A 97 -3.97 0.93 -0.68
N ILE A 98 -3.30 1.73 -1.51
CA ILE A 98 -1.84 1.85 -1.47
C ILE A 98 -1.38 2.57 -0.19
N SER A 99 -2.13 3.56 0.30
CA SER A 99 -1.85 4.20 1.59
C SER A 99 -2.03 3.26 2.79
N ARG A 100 -3.10 2.45 2.81
CA ARG A 100 -3.30 1.34 3.78
C ARG A 100 -2.17 0.30 3.70
N THR A 101 -1.69 -0.01 2.49
CA THR A 101 -0.55 -0.92 2.29
C THR A 101 0.76 -0.31 2.82
N SER A 102 0.99 1.00 2.65
CA SER A 102 2.13 1.70 3.28
C SER A 102 2.02 1.77 4.81
N LEU A 103 0.82 1.92 5.40
CA LEU A 103 0.61 1.79 6.84
C LEU A 103 1.05 0.39 7.34
N ALA A 104 0.63 -0.68 6.65
CA ALA A 104 1.02 -2.04 6.97
C ALA A 104 2.54 -2.27 6.81
N LEU A 105 3.16 -1.79 5.71
CA LEU A 105 4.61 -1.91 5.51
C LEU A 105 5.42 -1.06 6.51
N SER A 106 4.88 0.08 6.97
CA SER A 106 5.45 0.90 8.03
C SER A 106 5.42 0.17 9.38
N LEU A 107 4.35 -0.56 9.71
CA LEU A 107 4.30 -1.46 10.87
C LEU A 107 5.33 -2.58 10.76
N ALA A 108 5.43 -3.25 9.60
CA ALA A 108 6.42 -4.29 9.35
C ALA A 108 7.88 -3.81 9.46
N ARG A 109 8.12 -2.49 9.34
CA ARG A 109 9.43 -1.86 9.50
C ARG A 109 9.84 -1.61 10.95
N ILE A 110 8.90 -1.59 11.90
CA ILE A 110 9.18 -1.43 13.34
C ILE A 110 9.86 -2.69 13.89
N PHE A 111 9.41 -3.87 13.45
CA PHE A 111 9.93 -5.18 13.88
C PHE A 111 11.31 -5.52 13.27
N LEU A 112 12.12 -6.26 14.04
CA LEU A 112 13.42 -6.76 13.61
C LEU A 112 13.30 -7.94 12.62
N PRO A 113 14.32 -8.20 11.79
CA PRO A 113 14.34 -9.38 10.93
C PRO A 113 14.32 -10.67 11.76
N GLY A 114 13.41 -11.59 11.46
CA GLY A 114 13.27 -12.88 12.14
C GLY A 114 12.04 -12.97 13.06
N GLU A 115 11.46 -11.85 13.49
CA GLU A 115 10.27 -11.87 14.33
C GLU A 115 9.02 -12.39 13.59
N ARG A 116 8.24 -13.25 14.26
CA ARG A 116 7.00 -13.82 13.70
C ARG A 116 6.02 -12.74 13.26
N TYR A 117 5.87 -11.67 14.06
CA TYR A 117 4.95 -10.57 13.79
C TYR A 117 5.29 -9.83 12.48
N ARG A 118 6.58 -9.58 12.19
CA ARG A 118 7.01 -9.01 10.91
C ARG A 118 6.54 -9.83 9.72
N ALA A 119 6.62 -11.16 9.81
CA ALA A 119 6.14 -12.06 8.76
C ALA A 119 4.61 -12.00 8.61
N TRP A 120 3.86 -11.90 9.72
CA TRP A 120 2.41 -11.68 9.68
C TRP A 120 2.04 -10.34 9.03
N THR A 121 2.71 -9.25 9.39
CA THR A 121 2.41 -7.92 8.82
C THR A 121 2.78 -7.83 7.33
N ILE A 122 3.86 -8.47 6.88
CA ILE A 122 4.21 -8.55 5.45
C ILE A 122 3.16 -9.38 4.69
N ARG A 123 2.71 -10.52 5.23
CA ARG A 123 1.60 -11.31 4.65
C ARG A 123 0.31 -10.50 4.57
N PHE A 124 0.00 -9.69 5.58
CA PHE A 124 -1.16 -8.80 5.59
C PHE A 124 -1.04 -7.71 4.50
N ALA A 125 0.12 -7.05 4.37
CA ALA A 125 0.35 -6.07 3.29
C ALA A 125 0.20 -6.69 1.89
N ILE A 126 0.65 -7.93 1.69
CA ILE A 126 0.45 -8.70 0.45
C ILE A 126 -1.04 -9.01 0.23
N LEU A 127 -1.77 -9.40 1.28
CA LEU A 127 -3.23 -9.62 1.23
C LEU A 127 -3.98 -8.33 0.84
N LEU A 128 -3.57 -7.16 1.35
CA LEU A 128 -4.15 -5.88 0.95
C LEU A 128 -3.99 -5.60 -0.56
N ALA A 129 -2.83 -5.92 -1.16
CA ALA A 129 -2.61 -5.76 -2.59
C ALA A 129 -3.51 -6.70 -3.45
N PHE A 130 -3.72 -7.94 -2.99
CA PHE A 130 -4.66 -8.87 -3.63
C PHE A 130 -6.12 -8.40 -3.49
N LEU A 131 -6.53 -7.97 -2.30
CA LEU A 131 -7.87 -7.45 -2.05
C LEU A 131 -8.16 -6.18 -2.88
N TYR A 132 -7.21 -5.24 -2.94
CA TYR A 132 -7.28 -4.07 -3.83
C TYR A 132 -7.53 -4.47 -5.30
N THR A 133 -6.77 -5.45 -5.80
CA THR A 133 -6.95 -5.98 -7.16
C THR A 133 -8.36 -6.55 -7.33
N GLY A 134 -8.87 -7.27 -6.33
CA GLY A 134 -10.25 -7.74 -6.28
C GLY A 134 -11.29 -6.61 -6.33
N ILE A 135 -11.11 -5.54 -5.55
CA ILE A 135 -12.03 -4.37 -5.55
C ILE A 135 -12.05 -3.66 -6.90
N VAL A 136 -10.91 -3.49 -7.57
CA VAL A 136 -10.86 -2.92 -8.93
C VAL A 136 -11.58 -3.82 -9.94
N LEU A 137 -11.40 -5.14 -9.87
CA LEU A 137 -12.10 -6.09 -10.75
C LEU A 137 -13.61 -6.07 -10.50
N VAL A 138 -14.06 -6.11 -9.24
CA VAL A 138 -15.47 -6.00 -8.84
C VAL A 138 -16.07 -4.68 -9.37
N THR A 139 -15.43 -3.55 -9.10
CA THR A 139 -15.85 -2.22 -9.60
C THR A 139 -15.97 -2.18 -11.12
N THR A 140 -15.17 -2.95 -11.85
CA THR A 140 -15.18 -2.99 -13.32
C THR A 140 -16.29 -3.90 -13.88
N PHE A 141 -16.54 -5.05 -13.24
CA PHE A 141 -17.44 -6.07 -13.80
C PHE A 141 -18.86 -6.05 -13.24
N THR A 142 -19.11 -5.45 -12.07
CA THR A 142 -20.45 -5.50 -11.46
C THR A 142 -21.49 -4.59 -12.15
N CYS A 143 -21.06 -3.48 -12.77
CA CYS A 143 -21.95 -2.52 -13.46
C CYS A 143 -21.53 -2.30 -14.93
N PRO A 144 -21.74 -3.31 -15.81
CA PRO A 144 -21.23 -3.31 -17.18
C PRO A 144 -21.90 -2.24 -18.05
N GLY A 145 -21.08 -1.30 -18.55
CA GLY A 145 -21.49 -0.27 -19.51
C GLY A 145 -20.77 -0.37 -20.86
N SER A 146 -21.17 0.48 -21.80
CA SER A 146 -20.60 0.55 -23.15
C SER A 146 -20.38 2.01 -23.56
N PRO A 147 -19.13 2.48 -23.72
CA PRO A 147 -17.87 1.77 -23.48
C PRO A 147 -17.63 1.38 -22.01
N TRP A 148 -16.72 0.44 -21.76
CA TRP A 148 -16.54 -0.26 -20.48
C TRP A 148 -16.21 0.64 -19.27
N TRP A 149 -15.71 1.86 -19.49
CA TRP A 149 -15.42 2.84 -18.44
C TRP A 149 -16.64 3.70 -18.03
N GLN A 150 -17.74 3.65 -18.77
CA GLN A 150 -18.99 4.34 -18.45
C GLN A 150 -19.92 3.40 -17.66
N LEU A 151 -19.66 3.27 -16.35
CA LEU A 151 -20.45 2.45 -15.43
C LEU A 151 -21.96 2.69 -15.59
N ASP A 152 -22.69 1.66 -16.02
CA ASP A 152 -24.14 1.75 -16.17
C ASP A 152 -24.85 1.27 -14.90
N TYR A 153 -25.26 2.24 -14.08
CA TYR A 153 -25.94 1.99 -12.81
C TYR A 153 -27.32 1.33 -12.97
N SER A 154 -27.92 1.29 -14.17
CA SER A 154 -29.15 0.54 -14.45
C SER A 154 -28.90 -0.96 -14.67
N LYS A 155 -27.64 -1.36 -14.91
CA LYS A 155 -27.22 -2.74 -15.19
C LYS A 155 -26.38 -3.38 -14.09
N CYS A 156 -26.21 -2.73 -12.94
CA CYS A 156 -25.49 -3.29 -11.80
C CYS A 156 -26.13 -4.59 -11.28
N ILE A 157 -25.29 -5.56 -10.88
CA ILE A 157 -25.78 -6.76 -10.18
C ILE A 157 -26.22 -6.36 -8.77
N THR A 158 -27.53 -6.29 -8.53
CA THR A 158 -28.10 -5.94 -7.23
C THR A 158 -28.06 -7.10 -6.24
N THR A 159 -27.93 -6.77 -4.95
CA THR A 159 -28.17 -7.70 -3.83
C THR A 159 -29.63 -8.20 -3.83
N SER A 160 -29.92 -9.34 -3.19
CA SER A 160 -31.27 -9.96 -3.14
C SER A 160 -32.39 -9.06 -2.58
N LEU A 161 -32.06 -7.99 -1.85
CA LEU A 161 -32.99 -6.96 -1.39
C LEU A 161 -33.29 -5.85 -2.43
N GLY A 162 -32.76 -5.96 -3.66
CA GLY A 162 -33.02 -5.08 -4.80
C GLY A 162 -32.55 -3.62 -4.67
N THR A 163 -32.05 -3.22 -3.50
CA THR A 163 -31.83 -1.81 -3.10
C THR A 163 -30.39 -1.34 -3.24
N HIS A 164 -29.41 -2.26 -3.27
CA HIS A 164 -27.99 -1.92 -3.29
C HIS A 164 -27.21 -2.80 -4.28
N ASP A 165 -26.33 -2.15 -5.04
CA ASP A 165 -25.29 -2.79 -5.86
C ASP A 165 -24.39 -3.70 -4.99
N LEU A 166 -24.22 -4.94 -5.44
CA LEU A 166 -23.40 -5.95 -4.78
C LEU A 166 -21.92 -5.54 -4.70
N GLY A 167 -21.40 -4.87 -5.74
CA GLY A 167 -19.98 -4.53 -5.84
C GLY A 167 -19.57 -3.46 -4.84
N THR A 168 -20.41 -2.44 -4.67
CA THR A 168 -20.22 -1.40 -3.66
C THR A 168 -20.40 -1.96 -2.24
N VAL A 169 -21.35 -2.89 -2.01
CA VAL A 169 -21.50 -3.56 -0.71
C VAL A 169 -20.26 -4.38 -0.35
N ILE A 170 -19.71 -5.17 -1.28
CA ILE A 170 -18.45 -5.90 -1.09
C ILE A 170 -17.31 -4.92 -0.76
N SER A 171 -17.20 -3.82 -1.51
CA SER A 171 -16.15 -2.81 -1.33
C SER A 171 -16.22 -2.16 0.06
N VAL A 172 -17.42 -1.77 0.51
CA VAL A 172 -17.66 -1.19 1.84
C VAL A 172 -17.31 -2.17 2.97
N VAL A 173 -17.70 -3.44 2.84
CA VAL A 173 -17.36 -4.47 3.84
C VAL A 173 -15.85 -4.71 3.90
N CYS A 174 -15.18 -4.82 2.74
CA CYS A 174 -13.72 -4.98 2.68
C CYS A 174 -12.98 -3.77 3.29
N ASP A 175 -13.40 -2.55 2.98
CA ASP A 175 -12.82 -1.32 3.52
C ASP A 175 -12.88 -1.27 5.06
N VAL A 176 -14.06 -1.53 5.64
CA VAL A 176 -14.24 -1.53 7.11
C VAL A 176 -13.46 -2.66 7.77
N VAL A 177 -13.47 -3.87 7.21
CA VAL A 177 -12.70 -5.01 7.76
C VAL A 177 -11.20 -4.73 7.73
N VAL A 178 -10.69 -4.11 6.68
CA VAL A 178 -9.27 -3.75 6.56
C VAL A 178 -8.87 -2.65 7.55
N ASP A 179 -9.66 -1.58 7.71
CA ASP A 179 -9.34 -0.54 8.69
C ASP A 179 -9.44 -1.05 10.13
N VAL A 180 -10.43 -1.91 10.45
CA VAL A 180 -10.51 -2.59 11.76
C VAL A 180 -9.27 -3.47 12.01
N ALA A 181 -8.79 -4.21 11.00
CA ALA A 181 -7.56 -5.00 11.11
C ALA A 181 -6.31 -4.10 11.31
N LEU A 182 -6.23 -2.96 10.63
CA LEU A 182 -5.16 -1.96 10.81
C LEU A 182 -5.18 -1.26 12.17
N VAL A 183 -6.34 -1.15 12.83
CA VAL A 183 -6.48 -0.69 14.22
C VAL A 183 -6.13 -1.79 15.22
N ALA A 184 -6.56 -3.03 14.98
CA ALA A 184 -6.34 -4.16 15.87
C ALA A 184 -4.87 -4.64 15.90
N ALA A 185 -4.15 -4.61 14.77
CA ALA A 185 -2.77 -5.08 14.68
C ALA A 185 -1.80 -4.40 15.69
N PRO A 186 -1.72 -3.05 15.79
CA PRO A 186 -0.87 -2.39 16.79
C PRO A 186 -1.36 -2.59 18.24
N LEU A 187 -2.65 -2.79 18.48
CA LEU A 187 -3.17 -3.10 19.82
C LEU A 187 -2.77 -4.49 20.29
N LEU A 188 -2.96 -5.51 19.45
CA LEU A 188 -2.59 -6.89 19.77
C LEU A 188 -1.08 -7.01 19.98
N MET A 189 -0.28 -6.29 19.19
CA MET A 189 1.16 -6.13 19.37
C MET A 189 1.49 -5.54 20.74
N LEU A 190 0.90 -4.38 21.10
CA LEU A 190 1.16 -3.66 22.35
C LEU A 190 0.75 -4.43 23.61
N TRP A 191 -0.17 -5.40 23.50
CA TRP A 191 -0.63 -6.23 24.62
C TRP A 191 0.21 -7.50 24.85
N HIS A 192 1.00 -7.95 23.87
CA HIS A 192 1.79 -9.18 23.96
C HIS A 192 3.31 -8.98 24.09
N ILE A 193 3.81 -7.74 23.97
CA ILE A 193 5.25 -7.43 23.95
C ILE A 193 5.55 -6.16 24.76
N ASP A 194 6.53 -6.24 25.65
CA ASP A 194 7.07 -5.10 26.39
C ASP A 194 8.02 -4.25 25.53
N PHE A 195 7.49 -3.19 24.91
CA PHE A 195 8.29 -2.30 24.06
C PHE A 195 9.06 -1.21 24.84
N PRO A 196 10.32 -0.91 24.47
CA PRO A 196 11.00 0.29 24.94
C PRO A 196 10.23 1.55 24.51
N ARG A 197 10.35 2.62 25.30
CA ARG A 197 9.52 3.85 25.20
C ARG A 197 9.41 4.40 23.76
N ARG A 198 10.50 4.34 22.98
CA ARG A 198 10.55 4.83 21.59
C ARG A 198 9.67 4.03 20.62
N GLU A 199 9.69 2.70 20.72
CA GLU A 199 8.87 1.83 19.87
C GLU A 199 7.40 1.89 20.30
N ARG A 200 7.14 1.95 21.61
CA ARG A 200 5.78 2.19 22.13
C ARG A 200 5.16 3.49 21.57
N ILE A 201 5.94 4.56 21.43
CA ILE A 201 5.49 5.81 20.79
C ILE A 201 5.17 5.60 19.30
N LEU A 202 6.01 4.89 18.54
CA LEU A 202 5.75 4.57 17.12
C LEU A 202 4.45 3.79 16.93
N ILE A 203 4.20 2.78 17.76
CA ILE A 203 2.99 1.95 17.74
C ILE A 203 1.75 2.79 18.05
N LEU A 204 1.83 3.69 19.04
CA LEU A 204 0.73 4.60 19.40
C LEU A 204 0.41 5.61 18.30
N ILE A 205 1.42 6.17 17.62
CA ILE A 205 1.21 7.06 16.46
C ILE A 205 0.52 6.31 15.32
N LEU A 206 0.94 5.08 15.04
CA LEU A 206 0.32 4.25 14.00
C LEU A 206 -1.12 3.86 14.36
N PHE A 207 -1.38 3.46 15.60
CA PHE A 207 -2.72 3.18 16.12
C PHE A 207 -3.65 4.39 15.98
N SER A 208 -3.17 5.59 16.32
CA SER A 208 -3.90 6.85 16.11
C SER A 208 -4.17 7.12 14.62
N ALA A 209 -3.22 6.81 13.73
CA ALA A 209 -3.40 6.94 12.28
C ALA A 209 -4.47 5.98 11.74
N SER A 210 -4.46 4.71 12.18
CA SER A 210 -5.47 3.72 11.80
C SER A 210 -6.87 4.06 12.33
N ILE A 211 -6.98 4.63 13.55
CA ILE A 211 -8.27 5.12 14.06
C ILE A 211 -8.79 6.27 13.19
N LEU A 212 -7.92 7.19 12.79
CA LEU A 212 -8.30 8.31 11.94
C LEU A 212 -8.83 7.84 10.57
N THR A 213 -8.22 6.84 9.94
CA THR A 213 -8.76 6.28 8.69
C THR A 213 -10.07 5.54 8.93
N LEU A 214 -10.17 4.70 9.98
CA LEU A 214 -11.40 3.98 10.32
C LEU A 214 -12.59 4.93 10.55
N LEU A 215 -12.40 6.04 11.28
CA LEU A 215 -13.46 7.03 11.53
C LEU A 215 -13.94 7.70 10.24
N VAL A 216 -13.03 8.01 9.31
CA VAL A 216 -13.39 8.61 8.02
C VAL A 216 -14.07 7.60 7.09
N THR A 217 -13.61 6.34 7.07
CA THR A 217 -14.30 5.24 6.38
C THR A 217 -15.72 5.05 6.92
N ILE A 218 -15.91 5.05 8.25
CA ILE A 218 -17.25 4.97 8.86
C ILE A 218 -18.12 6.17 8.45
N LEU A 219 -17.57 7.39 8.42
CA LEU A 219 -18.30 8.58 7.95
C LEU A 219 -18.70 8.47 6.47
N TYR A 220 -17.80 8.02 5.61
CA TYR A 220 -18.10 7.78 4.19
C TYR A 220 -19.19 6.70 4.01
N CYS A 221 -19.06 5.55 4.66
CA CYS A 221 -20.01 4.45 4.56
C CYS A 221 -21.39 4.81 5.13
N THR A 222 -21.46 5.48 6.28
CA THR A 222 -22.75 5.92 6.87
C THR A 222 -23.45 6.95 5.98
N LEU A 223 -22.71 7.93 5.45
CA LEU A 223 -23.27 8.89 4.50
C LEU A 223 -23.64 8.22 3.17
N TRP A 224 -22.93 7.18 2.71
CA TRP A 224 -23.28 6.40 1.51
C TRP A 224 -24.64 5.69 1.65
N TYR A 225 -24.83 4.91 2.74
CA TYR A 225 -26.11 4.28 3.03
C TYR A 225 -27.26 5.28 3.21
N LEU A 226 -26.96 6.47 3.76
CA LEU A 226 -27.95 7.51 4.00
C LEU A 226 -28.34 8.28 2.72
N GLY A 227 -27.35 8.75 1.96
CA GLY A 227 -27.53 9.64 0.80
C GLY A 227 -28.24 9.00 -0.40
N PHE A 228 -28.29 7.67 -0.48
CA PHE A 228 -29.19 6.94 -1.38
C PHE A 228 -30.65 7.40 -1.28
N ARG A 229 -31.06 7.97 -0.13
CA ARG A 229 -32.42 8.48 0.12
C ARG A 229 -32.64 9.96 -0.20
N PHE A 230 -31.62 10.71 -0.62
CA PHE A 230 -31.65 12.19 -0.61
C PHE A 230 -31.31 12.88 -1.95
N GLY A 231 -31.57 12.24 -3.08
CA GLY A 231 -31.63 12.91 -4.38
C GLY A 231 -30.29 13.45 -4.91
N GLU A 232 -30.37 14.52 -5.72
CA GLU A 232 -29.28 14.93 -6.62
C GLU A 232 -28.03 15.49 -5.90
N ASP A 233 -28.21 16.25 -4.82
CA ASP A 233 -27.12 16.89 -4.06
C ASP A 233 -26.17 15.88 -3.41
N SER A 234 -26.62 14.63 -3.20
CA SER A 234 -25.83 13.56 -2.59
C SER A 234 -24.53 13.25 -3.35
N LYS A 235 -24.52 13.37 -4.68
CA LYS A 235 -23.38 12.95 -5.52
C LYS A 235 -22.18 13.89 -5.37
N LEU A 236 -22.41 15.17 -5.03
CA LEU A 236 -21.34 16.09 -4.65
C LEU A 236 -20.72 15.68 -3.31
N ILE A 237 -21.57 15.40 -2.30
CA ILE A 237 -21.13 14.95 -0.97
C ILE A 237 -20.23 13.72 -1.12
N PHE A 238 -20.64 12.73 -1.93
CA PHE A 238 -19.85 11.51 -2.14
C PHE A 238 -18.50 11.74 -2.80
N ALA A 239 -18.44 12.54 -3.88
CA ALA A 239 -17.17 12.87 -4.51
C ALA A 239 -16.24 13.60 -3.51
N MET A 240 -16.76 14.61 -2.80
CA MET A 240 -15.98 15.41 -1.88
C MET A 240 -15.50 14.60 -0.65
N LEU A 241 -16.32 13.69 -0.12
CA LEU A 241 -15.90 12.76 0.93
C LEU A 241 -14.87 11.73 0.43
N GLY A 242 -14.98 11.23 -0.80
CA GLY A 242 -13.98 10.34 -1.40
C GLY A 242 -12.60 11.00 -1.49
N HIS A 243 -12.56 12.29 -1.90
CA HIS A 243 -11.35 13.10 -1.84
C HIS A 243 -10.82 13.29 -0.40
N MET A 244 -11.70 13.55 0.57
CA MET A 244 -11.28 13.62 1.98
C MET A 244 -10.70 12.30 2.50
N GLN A 245 -11.31 11.16 2.17
CA GLN A 245 -10.86 9.84 2.61
C GLN A 245 -9.52 9.49 1.97
N ALA A 246 -9.35 9.70 0.66
CA ALA A 246 -8.06 9.51 -0.03
C ALA A 246 -6.94 10.36 0.59
N ALA A 247 -7.17 11.67 0.75
CA ALA A 247 -6.18 12.58 1.30
C ALA A 247 -5.88 12.32 2.79
N ILE A 248 -6.86 11.91 3.60
CA ILE A 248 -6.64 11.52 5.00
C ILE A 248 -5.92 10.18 5.10
N SER A 249 -6.22 9.19 4.25
CA SER A 249 -5.44 7.93 4.19
C SER A 249 -3.97 8.19 3.85
N LEU A 250 -3.70 9.08 2.88
CA LEU A 250 -2.33 9.48 2.53
C LEU A 250 -1.67 10.28 3.66
N LEU A 251 -2.38 11.21 4.32
CA LEU A 251 -1.84 11.96 5.46
C LEU A 251 -1.51 11.02 6.65
N ALA A 252 -2.41 10.08 6.95
CA ALA A 252 -2.27 9.08 8.02
C ALA A 252 -1.08 8.15 7.79
N CYS A 253 -0.86 7.66 6.55
CA CYS A 253 0.27 6.78 6.25
C CYS A 253 1.64 7.49 6.41
N ASN A 254 1.67 8.82 6.32
CA ASN A 254 2.87 9.64 6.52
C ASN A 254 3.07 10.11 7.97
N LEU A 255 2.02 10.08 8.82
CA LEU A 255 2.01 10.65 10.18
C LEU A 255 3.17 10.15 11.04
N LEU A 256 3.49 8.85 10.96
CA LEU A 256 4.60 8.23 11.70
C LEU A 256 5.95 8.93 11.43
N VAL A 257 6.22 9.30 10.17
CA VAL A 257 7.48 9.94 9.79
C VAL A 257 7.49 11.42 10.20
N VAL A 258 6.39 12.14 9.97
CA VAL A 258 6.26 13.56 10.36
C VAL A 258 6.39 13.73 11.87
N VAL A 259 5.68 12.94 12.68
CA VAL A 259 5.75 13.02 14.15
C VAL A 259 7.15 12.65 14.65
N MET A 260 7.85 11.69 14.03
CA MET A 260 9.24 11.37 14.41
C MET A 260 10.26 12.46 14.03
N LEU A 261 10.02 13.22 12.96
CA LEU A 261 10.84 14.37 12.59
C LEU A 261 10.59 15.56 13.53
N ILE A 262 9.34 15.81 13.90
CA ILE A 262 8.94 16.75 14.96
C ILE A 262 9.63 16.35 16.28
N TYR A 263 9.54 15.08 16.68
CA TYR A 263 10.16 14.57 17.90
C TYR A 263 11.69 14.76 17.91
N LYS A 264 12.43 14.43 16.83
CA LYS A 264 13.89 14.73 16.79
C LYS A 264 14.17 16.24 16.71
N ARG A 265 13.28 17.07 16.17
CA ARG A 265 13.47 18.54 16.14
C ARG A 265 13.27 19.20 17.52
N PHE A 266 12.38 18.66 18.35
CA PHE A 266 12.03 19.24 19.66
C PHE A 266 12.67 18.53 20.88
N ARG A 267 13.28 17.36 20.72
CA ARG A 267 14.14 16.78 21.78
C ARG A 267 15.42 17.63 21.89
N PRO A 268 15.78 18.17 23.06
CA PRO A 268 17.07 18.84 23.25
C PRO A 268 18.24 17.85 23.12
N ASN A 269 19.43 18.34 22.76
CA ASN A 269 20.65 17.55 22.54
C ASN A 269 21.31 17.04 23.84
N THR A 270 20.54 16.58 24.82
CA THR A 270 21.05 16.22 26.16
C THR A 270 21.75 14.85 26.20
N ASP A 271 21.58 14.00 25.17
CA ASP A 271 21.87 12.57 25.22
C ASP A 271 22.76 12.04 24.05
N GLU A 272 23.58 12.88 23.39
CA GLU A 272 24.50 12.46 22.31
C GLU A 272 26.01 12.66 22.67
N ASP A 273 26.36 12.98 23.93
CA ASP A 273 27.73 13.41 24.35
C ASP A 273 28.26 12.75 25.66
N SER A 274 27.78 11.56 26.05
CA SER A 274 28.20 10.91 27.31
C SER A 274 28.16 9.37 27.29
N SER A 275 28.94 8.73 26.40
CA SER A 275 29.17 7.27 26.49
C SER A 275 30.49 6.80 25.84
N ASP A 276 31.59 7.53 26.02
CA ASP A 276 32.93 7.04 25.64
C ASP A 276 34.04 7.64 26.53
N GLU A 277 34.01 7.30 27.82
CA GLU A 277 35.19 7.42 28.69
C GLU A 277 35.59 6.05 29.29
N THR A 278 36.83 5.70 28.97
CA THR A 278 37.60 4.53 29.36
C THR A 278 37.46 4.11 30.83
N ASN A 279 37.05 2.86 31.08
CA ASN A 279 37.19 2.24 32.40
C ASN A 279 38.62 1.71 32.61
N ASP A 280 39.59 2.62 32.76
CA ASP A 280 40.94 2.26 33.20
C ASP A 280 40.98 2.10 34.73
N PRO A 281 41.46 0.95 35.27
CA PRO A 281 41.56 0.76 36.71
C PRO A 281 42.75 1.53 37.32
N PRO A 282 42.61 2.14 38.52
CA PRO A 282 43.63 3.01 39.08
C PRO A 282 44.91 2.25 39.46
N ALA A 283 46.04 2.66 38.85
CA ALA A 283 47.36 2.08 39.08
C ALA A 283 47.89 2.40 40.49
N ASN A 284 47.76 1.44 41.42
CA ASN A 284 48.17 1.63 42.81
C ASN A 284 49.61 1.13 43.05
N THR A 285 50.56 2.05 43.21
CA THR A 285 52.00 1.76 43.24
C THR A 285 52.44 1.04 44.53
N ARG A 286 52.92 -0.21 44.44
CA ARG A 286 53.59 -0.88 45.58
C ARG A 286 54.86 -1.66 45.23
N LYS A 287 55.98 -1.01 45.55
CA LYS A 287 57.35 -1.48 45.78
C LYS A 287 57.63 -3.00 45.70
N VAL A 288 58.56 -3.34 44.80
CA VAL A 288 59.78 -4.17 45.01
C VAL A 288 59.73 -5.29 46.08
N THR A 289 59.91 -6.53 45.63
CA THR A 289 60.80 -7.51 46.30
C THR A 289 61.27 -8.56 45.29
N THR A 290 62.59 -8.76 45.18
CA THR A 290 63.21 -9.81 44.36
C THR A 290 63.19 -11.14 45.09
N ARG A 291 62.79 -12.23 44.43
CA ARG A 291 63.29 -13.57 44.78
C ARG A 291 63.26 -14.55 43.61
N THR A 292 64.45 -14.95 43.17
CA THR A 292 64.68 -16.11 42.30
C THR A 292 64.48 -17.41 43.06
N HIS A 293 63.88 -18.42 42.42
CA HIS A 293 64.11 -19.82 42.78
C HIS A 293 63.97 -20.71 41.53
N PHE A 294 64.98 -21.54 41.28
CA PHE A 294 64.85 -22.74 40.44
C PHE A 294 64.18 -23.84 41.26
N THR A 295 63.46 -24.75 40.59
CA THR A 295 63.80 -26.19 40.48
C THR A 295 62.97 -26.81 39.35
N THR A 296 63.52 -27.81 38.67
CA THR A 296 62.87 -28.65 37.63
C THR A 296 61.73 -29.51 38.19
N THR A 297 60.84 -30.04 37.34
CA THR A 297 60.51 -31.49 37.24
C THR A 297 59.24 -31.74 36.40
N GLU A 298 59.39 -32.61 35.38
CA GLU A 298 58.39 -33.43 34.66
C GLU A 298 57.15 -32.80 33.98
N ALA A 299 56.66 -33.53 32.97
CA ALA A 299 55.41 -33.28 32.24
C ALA A 299 54.47 -34.49 32.39
N PRO A 300 53.18 -34.37 32.04
CA PRO A 300 52.79 -35.04 30.80
C PRO A 300 51.78 -34.28 29.92
N SER A 301 51.66 -34.77 28.69
CA SER A 301 50.91 -34.24 27.54
C SER A 301 49.39 -34.21 27.68
N TYR A 302 48.74 -33.19 27.09
CA TYR A 302 47.66 -33.43 26.12
C TYR A 302 47.60 -32.39 24.99
N THR A 303 47.39 -32.94 23.79
CA THR A 303 47.02 -32.41 22.47
C THR A 303 46.49 -30.97 22.35
N VAL A 304 47.09 -30.22 21.42
CA VAL A 304 46.48 -29.08 20.72
C VAL A 304 46.28 -29.45 19.25
N ILE A 305 45.12 -29.12 18.66
CA ILE A 305 44.93 -29.12 17.20
C ILE A 305 44.37 -27.75 16.79
N THR A 306 45.13 -27.02 15.98
CA THR A 306 44.67 -25.86 15.22
C THR A 306 45.13 -26.08 13.78
N ALA A 307 44.23 -25.94 12.81
CA ALA A 307 44.51 -26.29 11.41
C ALA A 307 45.16 -25.12 10.63
N PRO A 308 46.21 -25.39 9.83
CA PRO A 308 46.68 -24.48 8.78
C PRO A 308 46.31 -24.98 7.36
N SER A 309 46.41 -24.09 6.36
CA SER A 309 46.07 -24.37 4.96
C SER A 309 47.30 -24.28 4.03
N ALA A 310 47.42 -25.22 3.08
CA ALA A 310 48.23 -25.15 1.84
C ALA A 310 47.73 -26.28 0.90
N VAL A 311 47.34 -26.11 -0.37
CA VAL A 311 47.97 -25.51 -1.58
C VAL A 311 48.81 -26.51 -2.40
N ASN A 312 48.23 -26.86 -3.55
CA ASN A 312 48.69 -27.49 -4.81
C ASN A 312 50.17 -27.88 -5.05
N SER A 313 50.36 -29.12 -5.53
CA SER A 313 51.21 -29.50 -6.69
C SER A 313 51.03 -31.00 -7.03
N SER A 314 51.18 -31.56 -8.24
CA SER A 314 51.09 -31.10 -9.65
C SER A 314 51.46 -32.28 -10.60
N VAL A 315 51.05 -32.29 -11.88
CA VAL A 315 51.58 -33.17 -12.99
C VAL A 315 51.20 -34.68 -12.87
N LEU A 316 51.16 -35.54 -13.90
CA LEU A 316 50.63 -35.53 -15.30
C LEU A 316 50.84 -36.96 -15.89
N GLY A 317 49.88 -37.59 -16.60
CA GLY A 317 50.21 -38.76 -17.45
C GLY A 317 49.10 -39.74 -17.87
N SER A 318 48.91 -39.87 -19.19
CA SER A 318 48.46 -41.05 -19.98
C SER A 318 47.11 -41.79 -19.68
N ASN A 319 46.36 -41.98 -20.76
CA ASN A 319 45.12 -42.77 -20.95
C ASN A 319 45.43 -44.18 -21.55
N PRO A 320 44.45 -45.01 -21.97
CA PRO A 320 43.20 -45.56 -21.37
C PRO A 320 43.29 -47.14 -21.44
N PRO A 321 42.27 -47.98 -21.80
CA PRO A 321 40.78 -47.90 -21.80
C PRO A 321 40.05 -49.11 -21.15
N LEU A 322 38.71 -49.05 -21.01
CA LEU A 322 37.70 -50.03 -21.51
C LEU A 322 36.25 -49.73 -21.03
N ILE A 323 35.25 -49.96 -21.91
CA ILE A 323 33.96 -50.71 -21.74
C ILE A 323 33.21 -50.59 -20.37
N SER A 324 31.91 -50.28 -20.26
CA SER A 324 30.77 -50.18 -21.23
C SER A 324 29.57 -49.38 -20.68
N ASP A 325 28.59 -49.09 -21.56
CA ASP A 325 27.10 -49.22 -21.45
C ASP A 325 26.43 -49.24 -20.04
N ASN A 326 25.23 -48.68 -19.79
CA ASN A 326 24.18 -47.99 -20.56
C ASN A 326 23.26 -47.27 -19.50
N SER A 327 22.30 -46.36 -19.75
CA SER A 327 21.73 -45.72 -20.95
C SER A 327 20.93 -44.44 -20.57
N ASN A 328 20.77 -43.50 -21.52
CA ASN A 328 19.61 -42.65 -21.91
C ASN A 328 18.43 -42.42 -20.91
N THR A 329 17.71 -41.28 -20.84
CA THR A 329 17.53 -40.10 -21.75
C THR A 329 16.86 -38.96 -20.92
N SER A 330 17.25 -37.67 -20.90
CA SER A 330 16.97 -36.57 -21.87
C SER A 330 15.62 -36.65 -22.61
N ARG A 331 14.65 -35.72 -22.54
CA ARG A 331 14.61 -34.23 -22.53
C ARG A 331 15.06 -33.60 -23.85
N GLY A 332 14.09 -33.15 -24.68
CA GLY A 332 14.33 -32.41 -25.93
C GLY A 332 13.04 -31.85 -26.57
N GLN A 333 13.15 -30.69 -27.21
CA GLN A 333 12.18 -29.91 -28.02
C GLN A 333 12.96 -29.48 -29.31
N PRO A 334 12.47 -28.67 -30.30
CA PRO A 334 11.14 -28.13 -30.62
C PRO A 334 10.78 -28.21 -32.15
N SER A 335 10.00 -27.24 -32.66
CA SER A 335 9.70 -26.91 -34.10
C SER A 335 8.69 -27.83 -34.84
N SER A 336 7.93 -27.41 -35.88
CA SER A 336 7.82 -26.12 -36.61
C SER A 336 6.49 -25.98 -37.41
N PHE A 337 6.13 -24.74 -37.80
CA PHE A 337 5.34 -24.30 -38.99
C PHE A 337 4.08 -25.06 -39.47
N LEU A 338 2.92 -24.36 -39.57
CA LEU A 338 2.20 -24.03 -40.85
C LEU A 338 0.79 -23.43 -40.64
N THR A 339 0.36 -22.58 -41.58
CA THR A 339 -1.04 -22.13 -41.79
C THR A 339 -1.44 -22.39 -43.24
N PRO A 340 -2.71 -22.67 -43.53
CA PRO A 340 -3.50 -21.70 -44.31
C PRO A 340 -4.97 -21.55 -43.84
N ALA A 341 -5.72 -20.67 -44.51
CA ALA A 341 -7.17 -20.41 -44.34
C ALA A 341 -7.87 -20.55 -45.73
N PRO A 342 -9.10 -20.05 -45.97
CA PRO A 342 -10.31 -19.92 -45.14
C PRO A 342 -11.51 -20.68 -45.78
N SER A 343 -12.74 -20.54 -45.26
CA SER A 343 -13.97 -20.90 -46.00
C SER A 343 -15.16 -19.98 -45.68
N ASN A 344 -16.13 -19.89 -46.60
CA ASN A 344 -17.20 -18.88 -46.62
C ASN A 344 -18.48 -19.34 -45.90
N TYR A 345 -19.27 -18.38 -45.40
CA TYR A 345 -20.74 -18.48 -45.36
C TYR A 345 -21.40 -17.13 -45.68
N THR A 346 -22.66 -17.17 -46.13
CA THR A 346 -23.29 -16.13 -46.95
C THR A 346 -24.31 -15.24 -46.24
N VAL A 347 -24.48 -14.06 -46.85
CA VAL A 347 -25.53 -13.04 -46.68
C VAL A 347 -26.92 -13.60 -46.30
N SER A 348 -27.63 -12.86 -45.44
CA SER A 348 -29.10 -12.84 -45.42
C SER A 348 -29.59 -11.44 -45.04
N ASP A 349 -30.50 -10.89 -45.84
CA ASP A 349 -30.98 -9.51 -45.77
C ASP A 349 -32.25 -9.40 -44.89
N SER A 350 -32.43 -8.31 -44.15
CA SER A 350 -33.68 -8.05 -43.39
C SER A 350 -33.94 -6.56 -43.09
N ARG A 351 -34.08 -5.78 -44.17
CA ARG A 351 -35.15 -4.79 -44.38
C ARG A 351 -35.53 -3.84 -43.21
N VAL A 352 -35.16 -2.57 -43.40
CA VAL A 352 -35.62 -1.38 -42.65
C VAL A 352 -37.14 -1.33 -42.43
N SER A 353 -37.56 -0.92 -41.23
CA SER A 353 -38.89 -0.36 -40.95
C SER A 353 -38.75 0.90 -40.07
N ASN A 354 -39.52 1.94 -40.36
CA ASN A 354 -39.31 3.30 -39.84
C ASN A 354 -40.61 3.83 -39.19
N PRO A 355 -40.63 4.24 -37.90
CA PRO A 355 -41.80 4.85 -37.27
C PRO A 355 -41.89 6.35 -37.59
N SER A 356 -43.09 6.82 -37.94
CA SER A 356 -43.35 8.22 -38.31
C SER A 356 -43.61 9.15 -37.11
N HIS A 357 -43.14 10.38 -37.20
CA HIS A 357 -43.61 11.50 -36.35
C HIS A 357 -45.13 11.77 -36.51
N PRO A 358 -45.82 12.16 -35.43
CA PRO A 358 -46.88 13.14 -35.47
C PRO A 358 -46.33 14.55 -35.21
N ASN A 359 -46.94 15.57 -35.82
CA ASN A 359 -46.69 17.00 -35.53
C ASN A 359 -47.80 17.55 -34.61
N PRO A 360 -47.62 18.71 -33.96
CA PRO A 360 -48.56 19.22 -32.95
C PRO A 360 -49.74 19.98 -33.56
N SER A 361 -50.82 20.05 -32.78
CA SER A 361 -51.98 20.96 -32.91
C SER A 361 -52.57 21.25 -31.54
#